data_AF-T1H156-F1
#
_entry.id   AF-T1H156-F1
#
_cell.length_a   1.000
_cell.length_b   1.000
_cell.length_c   1.000
_cell.angle_alpha   90.00
_cell.angle_beta   90.00
_cell.angle_gamma   90.00
#
_symmetry.space_group_name_H-M   'P 1'
#
loop_
_entity.id
_entity.type
_entity.pdbx_description
1 polymer ?
#
loop_
_entity_poly.entity_id
_entity_poly.type
_entity_poly.pdbx_seq_one_letter_code
_entity_poly.pdbx_strand_id
1 'polypeptide(L)' 'MGIGTILAARKTVLVATDSAKVESLVCAIEEPLSACVPASALQLHPDCLIIADQGAASALTQYNII' A
#
# COMPACT_ATOMS: atom_id res chain seq x y z
N MET A 1 -0.47 3.29 -17.94
CA MET A 1 0.33 4.22 -17.11
C MET A 1 1.36 3.40 -16.34
N GLY A 2 2.56 3.91 -16.10
CA GLY A 2 3.61 3.19 -15.37
C GLY A 2 3.70 3.61 -13.91
N ILE A 3 4.44 2.84 -13.10
CA ILE A 3 4.69 3.12 -11.68
C ILE A 3 5.31 4.52 -11.49
N GLY A 4 6.30 4.88 -12.29
CA GLY A 4 6.93 6.21 -12.23
C GLY A 4 5.94 7.36 -12.47
N THR A 5 4.90 7.15 -13.27
CA THR A 5 3.85 8.16 -13.48
C THR A 5 2.95 8.29 -12.25
N ILE A 6 2.67 7.19 -11.55
CA ILE A 6 1.93 7.20 -10.28
C ILE A 6 2.74 7.94 -9.21
N LEU A 7 4.05 7.68 -9.13
CA LEU A 7 4.94 8.33 -8.17
C LEU A 7 5.17 9.82 -8.44
N ALA A 8 4.95 10.28 -9.68
CA ALA A 8 5.03 11.69 -10.04
C ALA A 8 3.74 12.48 -9.70
N ALA A 9 2.69 11.81 -9.21
CA ALA A 9 1.48 12.49 -8.77
C ALA A 9 1.77 13.40 -7.56
N ARG A 10 0.95 14.43 -7.36
CA ARG A 10 1.08 15.26 -6.14
C ARG A 10 0.65 14.52 -4.87
N LYS A 11 -0.32 13.62 -5.02
CA LYS A 11 -0.89 12.79 -3.96
C LYS A 11 -1.30 11.46 -4.56
N THR A 12 -1.17 10.39 -3.79
CA THR A 12 -1.64 9.06 -4.15
C THR A 12 -2.59 8.54 -3.08
N VAL A 13 -3.59 7.75 -3.51
CA VAL A 13 -4.52 7.07 -2.59
C VAL A 13 -4.54 5.59 -2.98
N LEU A 14 -4.19 4.72 -2.03
CA LEU A 14 -4.35 3.27 -2.16
C LEU A 14 -5.57 2.84 -1.35
N VAL A 15 -6.49 2.13 -2.00
CA VAL A 15 -7.67 1.57 -1.35
C VAL A 15 -7.58 0.04 -1.40
N ALA A 16 -7.69 -0.59 -0.24
CA ALA A 16 -7.73 -2.04 -0.09
C ALA A 16 -8.97 -2.45 0.71
N THR A 17 -9.69 -3.44 0.20
CA THR A 17 -10.92 -3.94 0.83
C THR A 17 -10.89 -5.45 0.79
N ASP A 18 -11.53 -6.08 1.76
CA ASP A 18 -11.62 -7.53 1.97
C ASP A 18 -10.32 -8.22 2.41
N SER A 19 -10.47 -9.42 2.96
CA SER A 19 -9.36 -10.24 3.44
C SER A 19 -8.51 -10.84 2.32
N ALA A 20 -8.97 -10.83 1.06
CA ALA A 20 -8.18 -11.33 -0.06
C ALA A 20 -7.02 -10.39 -0.42
N LYS A 21 -7.01 -9.17 0.12
CA LYS A 21 -5.93 -8.18 -0.07
C LYS A 21 -4.88 -8.15 1.03
N VAL A 22 -5.02 -8.93 2.09
CA VAL A 22 -4.15 -8.89 3.28
C VAL A 22 -2.67 -9.04 2.92
N GLU A 23 -2.30 -10.12 2.22
CA GLU A 23 -0.91 -10.39 1.87
C GLU A 23 -0.34 -9.29 0.96
N SER A 24 -1.12 -8.85 -0.05
CA SER A 24 -0.70 -7.77 -0.94
C SER A 24 -0.51 -6.45 -0.21
N LEU A 25 -1.35 -6.14 0.79
CA LEU A 25 -1.27 -4.91 1.56
C LEU A 25 -0.04 -4.92 2.49
N VAL A 26 0.20 -6.02 3.21
CA VAL A 26 1.40 -6.21 4.04
C VAL A 26 2.66 -6.06 3.19
N CYS A 27 2.75 -6.77 2.06
CA CYS A 27 3.91 -6.69 1.19
C CYS A 27 4.09 -5.30 0.54
N ALA A 28 3.00 -4.54 0.37
CA ALA A 28 3.07 -3.21 -0.20
C ALA A 28 3.58 -2.16 0.80
N ILE A 29 3.38 -2.33 2.12
CA ILE A 29 3.60 -1.24 3.07
C ILE A 29 4.55 -1.57 4.23
N GLU A 30 4.70 -2.83 4.62
CA GLU A 30 5.57 -3.25 5.73
C GLU A 30 6.83 -3.97 5.25
N GLU A 31 6.76 -4.67 4.12
CA GLU A 31 7.89 -5.40 3.55
C GLU A 31 8.80 -4.51 2.68
N PRO A 32 10.05 -4.94 2.43
CA PRO A 32 10.98 -4.22 1.58
C PRO A 32 10.45 -3.97 0.16
N LEU A 33 10.83 -2.83 -0.41
CA LEU A 33 10.58 -2.46 -1.80
C LEU A 33 11.00 -3.60 -2.77
N SER A 34 10.07 -4.03 -3.62
CA SER A 34 10.28 -5.14 -4.56
C SER A 34 9.56 -4.94 -5.88
N ALA A 35 10.24 -5.27 -6.99
CA ALA A 35 9.64 -5.27 -8.33
C ALA A 35 8.54 -6.34 -8.49
N CYS A 36 8.54 -7.39 -7.66
CA CYS A 36 7.49 -8.41 -7.65
C CYS A 36 6.18 -7.89 -7.04
N VAL A 37 6.24 -6.82 -6.23
CA VAL A 37 5.09 -6.18 -5.59
C VAL A 37 5.09 -4.69 -5.97
N PRO A 38 4.53 -4.32 -7.14
CA PRO A 38 4.58 -2.95 -7.65
C PRO A 38 4.07 -1.88 -6.68
N ALA A 39 3.09 -2.22 -5.84
CA ALA A 39 2.53 -1.33 -4.84
C ALA A 39 3.53 -0.92 -3.75
N SER A 40 4.59 -1.71 -3.51
CA SER A 40 5.67 -1.35 -2.58
C SER A 40 6.41 -0.07 -2.99
N ALA A 41 6.35 0.32 -4.27
CA ALA A 41 6.87 1.60 -4.73
C ALA A 41 6.20 2.81 -4.06
N LEU A 42 4.96 2.68 -3.59
CA LEU A 42 4.24 3.76 -2.90
C LEU A 42 4.91 4.17 -1.58
N GLN A 43 5.74 3.31 -0.98
CA GLN A 43 6.56 3.65 0.18
C GLN A 43 7.54 4.82 -0.10
N LEU A 44 7.88 5.05 -1.38
CA LEU A 44 8.76 6.15 -1.81
C LEU A 44 8.00 7.46 -2.05
N HIS A 45 6.67 7.44 -2.05
CA HIS A 45 5.87 8.62 -2.37
C HIS A 45 5.71 9.51 -1.12
N PRO A 46 6.05 10.82 -1.17
CA PRO A 46 6.05 11.68 0.01
C PRO A 46 4.65 11.98 0.57
N ASP A 47 3.59 11.81 -0.21
CA ASP A 47 2.19 12.10 0.18
C ASP A 47 1.24 10.98 -0.32
N CYS A 48 1.25 9.85 0.40
CA CYS A 48 0.43 8.67 0.09
C CYS A 48 -0.57 8.41 1.22
N LEU A 49 -1.86 8.34 0.88
CA LEU A 49 -2.92 7.95 1.80
C LEU A 49 -3.33 6.50 1.55
N ILE A 50 -3.39 5.70 2.60
CA ILE A 50 -3.87 4.32 2.53
C ILE A 50 -5.18 4.20 3.29
N ILE A 51 -6.19 3.67 2.60
CA ILE A 51 -7.52 3.39 3.15
C ILE A 51 -7.73 1.89 3.03
N ALA A 52 -7.78 1.22 4.17
CA ALA A 52 -8.02 -0.22 4.24
C ALA A 52 -9.22 -0.49 5.14
N ASP A 53 -10.06 -1.46 4.77
CA ASP A 53 -11.04 -2.01 5.70
C ASP A 53 -10.35 -2.96 6.70
N GLN A 54 -11.09 -3.36 7.73
CA GLN A 54 -10.54 -4.21 8.78
C GLN A 54 -10.17 -5.62 8.29
N GLY A 55 -10.81 -6.09 7.21
CA GLY A 55 -10.46 -7.36 6.58
C GLY A 55 -9.09 -7.29 5.93
N ALA A 56 -8.84 -6.28 5.11
CA ALA A 56 -7.59 -6.06 4.39
C ALA A 56 -6.44 -5.70 5.33
N ALA A 57 -6.71 -4.93 6.39
CA ALA A 57 -5.71 -4.49 7.36
C ALA A 57 -5.38 -5.54 8.43
N SER A 58 -6.06 -6.69 8.46
CA SER A 58 -6.03 -7.65 9.58
C SER A 58 -4.65 -8.19 9.97
N ALA A 59 -3.65 -8.14 9.08
CA ALA A 59 -2.28 -8.60 9.36
C ALA A 59 -1.23 -7.47 9.40
N LEU A 60 -1.63 -6.19 9.42
CA LEU A 60 -0.71 -5.09 9.60
C LEU A 60 -0.21 -5.03 11.05
N THR A 61 1.08 -4.81 11.24
CA THR A 61 1.76 -4.84 12.54
C THR A 61 2.48 -3.54 12.89
N GLN A 62 2.86 -2.76 11.89
CA GLN A 62 3.62 -1.51 12.03
C GLN A 62 2.71 -0.29 12.25
N TYR A 63 1.40 -0.43 11.98
CA TYR A 63 0.44 0.67 11.98
C TYR A 63 -0.78 0.36 12.84
N ASN A 64 -1.22 1.36 13.62
CA ASN A 64 -2.39 1.21 14.46
C ASN A 64 -3.66 1.40 13.63
N ILE A 65 -4.44 0.33 13.49
CA ILE A 65 -5.74 0.33 12.81
C ILE A 65 -6.74 0.96 13.79
N ILE A 66 -7.32 2.10 13.41
CA ILE A 66 -8.31 2.85 14.20
C ILE A 66 -9.72 2.38 13.87
#